data_AF-A0A7C3QHN4-F1
#
_entry.id   AF-A0A7C3QHN4-F1
#
_cell.length_a   1.000
_cell.length_b   1.000
_cell.length_c   1.000
_cell.angle_alpha   90.00
_cell.angle_beta   90.00
_cell.angle_gamma   90.00
#
_symmetry.space_group_name_H-M   'P 1'
#
loop_
_entity.id
_entity.type
_entity.pdbx_description
1 polymer ?
#
loop_
_entity_poly.entity_id
_entity_poly.type
_entity_poly.pdbx_seq_one_letter_code
_entity_poly.pdbx_strand_id
1 'polypeptide(L)'
;MFFFFGVFRVFRGSSDSPVPNDPLRQSVQFLPGVGPARLEQLRRLGLETVADLLFYLPRTYEDLTHVCAIVNLTAGELQTVQGEVVEIAGRSLADGR
;
A
#
# COMPACT_ATOMS: atom_id res chain seq x y z
N MET A 1 -16.22 21.76 -4.53
CA MET A 1 -17.01 21.34 -3.36
C MET A 1 -16.91 19.83 -3.25
N PHE A 2 -16.04 19.34 -2.37
CA PHE A 2 -15.86 17.92 -2.05
C PHE A 2 -16.93 17.50 -1.05
N PHE A 3 -17.68 16.44 -1.34
CA PHE A 3 -18.40 15.67 -0.33
C PHE A 3 -18.26 14.19 -0.67
N PHE A 4 -17.24 13.55 -0.09
CA PHE A 4 -17.11 12.10 -0.02
C PHE A 4 -17.55 11.71 1.39
N PHE A 5 -18.83 11.39 1.56
CA PHE A 5 -19.33 10.75 2.78
C PHE A 5 -19.46 9.25 2.53
N GLY A 6 -18.84 8.48 3.40
CA GLY A 6 -18.68 7.05 3.27
C GLY A 6 -20.00 6.27 3.24
N VAL A 7 -19.98 5.20 2.46
CA VAL A 7 -20.71 3.97 2.75
C VAL A 7 -19.72 2.83 2.53
N PHE A 8 -19.08 2.38 3.60
CA PHE A 8 -18.34 1.13 3.61
C PHE A 8 -19.40 0.02 3.55
N ARG A 9 -19.77 -0.39 2.33
CA ARG A 9 -20.73 -1.48 2.14
C ARG A 9 -20.03 -2.79 2.50
N VAL A 10 -20.23 -3.23 3.74
CA VAL A 10 -19.97 -4.62 4.17
C VAL A 10 -20.65 -5.53 3.15
N PHE A 11 -19.86 -6.35 2.46
CA PHE A 11 -20.35 -7.39 1.56
C PHE A 11 -21.11 -8.41 2.43
N ARG A 12 -22.44 -8.26 2.55
CA ARG A 12 -23.30 -9.35 3.01
C ARG A 12 -23.27 -10.40 1.91
N GLY A 13 -22.62 -11.53 2.19
CA GLY A 13 -22.73 -12.72 1.36
C GLY A 13 -24.19 -13.15 1.29
N SER A 14 -24.81 -12.98 0.13
CA SER A 14 -26.07 -13.64 -0.21
C SER A 14 -25.74 -15.11 -0.50
N SER A 15 -26.08 -15.98 0.44
CA SER A 15 -26.00 -17.44 0.29
C SER A 15 -27.19 -17.93 -0.54
N ASP A 16 -27.09 -17.90 -1.88
CA ASP A 16 -27.84 -18.85 -2.69
C ASP A 16 -27.27 -18.98 -4.11
N SER A 17 -26.37 -19.96 -4.30
CA SER A 17 -26.11 -20.61 -5.59
C SER A 17 -25.25 -21.88 -5.37
N PRO A 18 -25.40 -22.93 -6.18
CA PRO A 18 -24.73 -24.22 -5.97
C PRO A 18 -23.24 -24.24 -6.37
N VAL A 19 -22.62 -23.07 -6.54
CA VAL A 19 -21.18 -22.91 -6.79
C VAL A 19 -20.51 -22.34 -5.54
N PRO A 20 -19.30 -22.79 -5.14
CA PRO A 20 -18.58 -22.17 -4.04
C PRO A 20 -18.36 -20.70 -4.37
N ASN A 21 -19.09 -19.82 -3.67
CA ASN A 21 -18.93 -18.37 -3.74
C ASN A 21 -17.67 -18.02 -2.93
N ASP A 22 -16.52 -18.46 -3.44
CA ASP A 22 -15.23 -18.34 -2.77
C ASP A 22 -14.71 -16.92 -2.94
N PRO A 23 -14.70 -16.09 -1.87
CA PRO A 23 -14.25 -14.72 -1.95
C PRO A 23 -12.78 -14.61 -2.39
N LEU A 24 -11.97 -15.66 -2.20
CA LEU A 24 -10.55 -15.65 -2.55
C LEU A 24 -10.32 -15.72 -4.07
N ARG A 25 -11.26 -16.30 -4.81
CA ARG A 25 -11.18 -16.42 -6.29
C ARG A 25 -11.77 -15.22 -7.02
N GLN A 26 -12.33 -14.25 -6.29
CA GLN A 26 -12.86 -13.04 -6.89
C GLN A 26 -11.73 -12.18 -7.48
N SER A 27 -12.03 -11.51 -8.58
CA SER A 27 -11.07 -10.62 -9.22
C SER A 27 -10.82 -9.36 -8.38
N VAL A 28 -9.57 -8.91 -8.33
CA VAL A 28 -9.15 -7.71 -7.59
C VAL A 28 -9.82 -6.42 -8.06
N GLN A 29 -10.39 -6.39 -9.26
CA GLN A 29 -11.11 -5.22 -9.79
C GLN A 29 -12.36 -4.84 -8.98
N PHE A 30 -12.91 -5.78 -8.21
CA PHE A 30 -14.09 -5.54 -7.38
C PHE A 30 -13.72 -5.03 -5.98
N LEU A 31 -12.42 -4.95 -5.65
CA LEU A 31 -11.96 -4.39 -4.38
C LEU A 31 -12.07 -2.86 -4.38
N PRO A 32 -12.60 -2.26 -3.30
CA PRO A 32 -12.62 -0.81 -3.17
C PRO A 32 -11.20 -0.24 -3.18
N GLY A 33 -10.98 0.84 -3.93
CA GLY A 33 -9.65 1.46 -4.08
C GLY A 33 -8.78 0.89 -5.21
N VAL A 34 -9.26 -0.15 -5.92
CA VAL A 34 -8.64 -0.64 -7.18
C VAL A 34 -9.33 0.02 -8.38
N GLY A 35 -8.80 1.18 -8.77
CA GLY A 35 -9.17 1.84 -10.04
C GLY A 35 -8.43 1.24 -11.25
N PRO A 36 -8.74 1.67 -12.48
CA PRO A 36 -8.17 1.12 -13.71
C PRO A 36 -6.63 1.21 -13.77
N ALA A 37 -6.06 2.31 -13.28
CA ALA A 37 -4.59 2.47 -13.22
C ALA A 37 -3.94 1.45 -12.27
N ARG A 38 -4.54 1.22 -11.09
CA ARG A 38 -4.04 0.26 -10.11
C ARG A 38 -4.26 -1.18 -10.57
N LEU A 39 -5.37 -1.47 -11.25
CA LEU A 39 -5.62 -2.78 -11.85
C LEU A 39 -4.56 -3.16 -12.88
N GLU A 40 -4.17 -2.22 -13.74
CA GLU A 40 -3.09 -2.43 -14.71
C GLU A 40 -1.74 -2.71 -14.01
N GLN A 41 -1.44 -1.97 -12.94
CA GLN A 41 -0.24 -2.23 -12.14
C GLN A 41 -0.26 -3.62 -11.48
N LEU A 42 -1.39 -4.02 -10.90
CA LEU A 42 -1.57 -5.33 -10.28
C LEU A 42 -1.43 -6.47 -11.30
N ARG A 43 -2.00 -6.31 -12.49
CA ARG A 43 -1.85 -7.29 -13.59
C ARG A 43 -0.41 -7.44 -14.05
N ARG A 44 0.36 -6.34 -14.12
CA ARG A 44 1.80 -6.39 -14.43
C ARG A 44 2.60 -7.15 -13.37
N LEU A 45 2.11 -7.19 -12.13
CA LEU A 45 2.68 -7.99 -11.04
C LEU A 45 2.14 -9.43 -11.02
N GLY A 46 1.24 -9.80 -11.93
CA GLY A 46 0.60 -11.12 -11.99
C GLY A 46 -0.49 -11.34 -10.94
N LEU A 47 -1.07 -10.27 -10.38
CA LEU A 47 -2.05 -10.32 -9.30
C LEU A 47 -3.46 -10.11 -9.86
N GLU A 48 -4.25 -11.19 -9.96
CA GLU A 48 -5.58 -11.16 -10.59
C GLU A 48 -6.72 -11.39 -9.59
N THR A 49 -6.46 -12.17 -8.55
CA THR A 49 -7.44 -12.59 -7.55
C THR A 49 -7.16 -12.02 -6.15
N VAL A 50 -8.18 -12.05 -5.29
CA VAL A 50 -8.04 -11.68 -3.87
C VAL A 50 -6.99 -12.56 -3.17
N ALA A 51 -6.92 -13.85 -3.51
CA ALA A 51 -5.89 -14.75 -2.99
C ALA A 51 -4.48 -14.25 -3.33
N ASP A 52 -4.25 -13.85 -4.58
CA ASP A 52 -2.93 -13.39 -5.02
C ASP A 52 -2.47 -12.17 -4.21
N LEU A 53 -3.37 -11.23 -3.92
CA LEU A 53 -3.05 -10.07 -3.08
C LEU A 53 -2.69 -10.44 -1.65
N LEU A 54 -3.42 -11.38 -1.04
CA LEU A 54 -3.18 -11.82 0.33
C LEU A 54 -1.83 -12.54 0.48
N PHE A 55 -1.42 -13.26 -0.56
CA PHE A 55 -0.16 -14.01 -0.58
C PHE A 55 0.98 -13.27 -1.29
N TYR A 56 0.75 -12.04 -1.77
CA TYR A 56 1.79 -11.16 -2.26
C TYR A 56 2.49 -10.45 -1.10
N LEU A 57 3.39 -11.18 -0.45
CA LEU A 57 4.10 -10.71 0.73
C LEU A 57 5.13 -9.61 0.37
N PRO A 58 5.34 -8.60 1.24
CA PRO A 58 6.43 -7.65 1.12
C PRO A 58 7.78 -8.35 0.96
N ARG A 59 8.63 -7.77 0.11
CA ARG A 59 10.00 -8.28 -0.11
C ARG A 59 10.86 -8.17 1.15
N THR A 60 10.71 -7.07 1.87
CA THR A 60 11.45 -6.77 3.10
C THR A 60 10.51 -6.05 4.05
N TYR A 61 10.60 -6.40 5.34
CA TYR A 61 10.00 -5.64 6.42
C TYR A 61 11.09 -4.82 7.10
N GLU A 62 10.96 -3.50 7.09
CA GLU A 62 11.83 -2.61 7.85
C GLU A 62 11.25 -2.45 9.26
N ASP A 63 12.04 -2.78 10.28
CA ASP A 63 11.66 -2.57 11.68
C ASP A 63 12.11 -1.18 12.13
N LEU A 64 11.16 -0.25 12.23
CA LEU A 64 11.39 1.13 12.65
C LEU A 64 11.13 1.37 14.15
N THR A 65 10.98 0.30 14.94
CA THR A 65 10.67 0.40 16.38
C THR A 65 11.86 0.92 17.19
N HIS A 66 13.08 0.72 16.70
CA HIS A 66 14.31 1.11 17.39
C HIS A 66 14.78 2.50 16.97
N VAL A 67 14.31 3.52 17.70
CA VAL A 67 14.75 4.91 17.53
C VAL A 67 16.03 5.15 18.34
N CYS A 68 17.06 5.68 17.69
CA CYS A 68 18.31 6.09 18.34
C CYS A 68 18.55 7.60 18.20
N ALA A 69 19.39 8.15 19.09
CA ALA A 69 19.82 9.54 18.98
C ALA A 69 20.78 9.69 17.79
N ILE A 70 20.73 10.85 17.12
CA ILE A 70 21.57 11.15 15.94
C ILE A 70 23.08 10.97 16.24
N VAL A 71 23.50 11.27 17.48
CA VAL A 71 24.90 11.11 17.93
C VAL A 71 25.37 9.64 17.97
N ASN A 72 24.45 8.69 18.00
CA ASN A 72 24.74 7.25 18.09
C ASN A 72 24.60 6.53 16.74
N LEU A 73 24.56 7.27 15.63
CA LEU A 73 24.48 6.67 14.29
C LEU A 73 25.81 6.05 13.87
N THR A 74 25.72 4.91 13.20
CA THR A 74 26.84 4.16 12.64
C THR A 74 26.78 4.22 11.12
N ALA A 75 27.90 4.58 10.48
CA ALA A 75 27.95 4.70 9.03
C ALA A 75 27.74 3.33 8.35
N GLY A 76 26.83 3.31 7.36
CA GLY A 76 26.52 2.10 6.58
C GLY A 76 25.39 1.24 7.14
N GLU A 77 24.82 1.60 8.29
CA GLU A 77 23.68 0.89 8.90
C GLU A 77 22.37 1.65 8.66
N LEU A 78 21.28 0.90 8.44
CA LEU A 78 19.93 1.47 8.42
C LEU A 78 19.45 1.62 9.87
N GLN A 79 19.29 2.85 10.34
CA GLN A 79 18.88 3.16 11.70
C GLN A 79 17.78 4.22 11.72
N THR A 80 16.85 4.11 12.68
CA THR A 80 15.72 5.04 12.82
C THR A 80 16.08 6.17 13.77
N VAL A 81 15.73 7.41 13.41
CA VAL A 81 15.89 8.62 14.24
C VAL A 81 14.58 9.41 14.28
N GLN A 82 14.39 10.21 15.32
CA GLN A 82 13.25 11.11 15.45
C GLN A 82 13.76 12.54 15.69
N GLY A 83 13.12 13.52 15.04
CA GLY A 83 13.47 14.93 15.17
C GLY A 83 12.40 15.83 14.60
N GLU A 84 12.58 17.13 14.79
CA GLU A 84 11.73 18.18 14.21
C GLU A 84 12.34 18.69 12.90
N VAL A 85 11.49 18.88 11.88
CA VAL A 85 11.92 19.49 10.62
C VAL A 85 11.88 21.00 10.79
N VAL A 86 13.06 21.62 10.92
CA VAL A 86 13.20 23.07 11.16
C VAL A 86 13.32 23.90 9.87
N GLU A 87 13.78 23.28 8.77
CA GLU A 87 13.99 23.95 7.49
C GLU A 87 13.81 22.95 6.35
N ILE A 88 13.23 23.40 5.23
CA ILE A 88 13.17 22.65 3.98
C ILE A 88 13.70 23.55 2.88
N ALA A 89 14.83 23.18 2.28
CA ALA A 89 15.39 23.87 1.13
C ALA A 89 15.30 22.99 -0.11
N GLY A 90 14.76 23.54 -1.20
CA GLY A 90 14.78 22.92 -2.53
C GLY A 90 15.94 23.46 -3.34
N ARG A 91 16.70 22.60 -4.02
CA ARG A 91 17.68 23.03 -5.02
C ARG A 91 17.11 22.75 -6.40
N SER A 92 16.83 23.80 -7.18
CA SER A 92 16.43 23.62 -8.58
C SER A 92 17.67 23.22 -9.38
N LEU A 93 17.68 22.00 -9.92
CA LEU A 93 18.68 21.62 -10.92
C LEU A 93 18.33 22.34 -12.22
N ALA A 94 19.36 22.82 -12.93
CA ALA A 94 19.22 23.68 -14.12
C ALA A 94 18.47 23.04 -15.31
N ASP A 95 18.03 21.79 -15.19
CA ASP A 95 17.38 21.04 -16.27
C ASP A 95 15.91 20.68 -16.00
N GLY A 96 15.34 21.05 -14.84
CA GLY A 96 13.90 20.85 -14.55
C GLY A 96 13.40 19.40 -14.71
N ARG A 97 14.31 18.43 -14.65
CA ARG A 97 14.10 16.99 -14.77
C ARG A 97 14.54 16.28 -13.50
#